data_AF-A0A9N7NKU1-F1
#
_entry.id   AF-A0A9N7NKU1-F1
#
_cell.length_a   1.000
_cell.length_b   1.000
_cell.length_c   1.000
_cell.angle_alpha   90.00
_cell.angle_beta   90.00
_cell.angle_gamma   90.00
#
_symmetry.space_group_name_H-M   'P 1'
#
loop_
_entity.id
_entity.type
_entity.pdbx_description
1 polymer ?
#
loop_
_entity_poly.entity_id
_entity_poly.type
_entity_poly.pdbx_seq_one_letter_code
_entity_poly.pdbx_strand_id
1 'polypeptide(L)'
;MFERTTEKGSVWVTLKHSSDKSKVKRNKMKTAGEKIEYKCLIRATDGKKIISTMVGPKDHQRFQSSYATILKARMTALKKRERKDKRKAVDSEKKQVSKKDSKK
;
A
#
# COMPACT_ATOMS: atom_id res chain seq x y z
N MET A 1 -17.20 -5.07 4.15
CA MET A 1 -16.40 -6.26 3.82
C MET A 1 -15.61 -6.70 5.02
N PHE A 2 -14.56 -5.98 5.44
CA PHE A 2 -13.69 -6.39 6.56
C PHE A 2 -14.43 -6.80 7.83
N GLU A 3 -15.45 -6.04 8.27
CA GLU A 3 -16.22 -6.38 9.47
C GLU A 3 -17.02 -7.68 9.35
N ARG A 4 -17.45 -8.03 8.13
CA ARG A 4 -18.26 -9.23 7.86
C ARG A 4 -17.40 -10.49 7.72
N THR A 5 -16.13 -10.33 7.36
CA THR A 5 -15.18 -11.43 7.14
C THR A 5 -14.14 -11.53 8.25
N THR A 6 -14.40 -10.94 9.42
CA THR A 6 -13.45 -10.89 10.55
C THR A 6 -13.13 -12.29 11.09
N GLU A 7 -14.14 -13.16 11.22
CA GLU A 7 -13.98 -14.52 11.75
C GLU A 7 -13.63 -15.54 10.67
N LYS A 8 -14.33 -15.48 9.55
CA LYS A 8 -14.19 -16.40 8.43
C LYS A 8 -14.32 -15.65 7.11
N GLY A 9 -13.43 -15.96 6.19
CA GLY A 9 -13.44 -15.44 4.83
C GLY A 9 -12.17 -14.72 4.45
N SER A 10 -12.19 -14.10 3.28
CA SER A 10 -11.07 -13.36 2.74
C SER A 10 -11.60 -12.16 1.97
N VAL A 11 -10.84 -11.07 2.00
CA VAL A 11 -11.14 -9.87 1.22
C VAL A 11 -10.01 -9.72 0.21
N TRP A 12 -10.36 -9.74 -1.07
CA TRP A 12 -9.41 -9.51 -2.15
C TRP A 12 -9.50 -8.06 -2.57
N VAL A 13 -8.36 -7.38 -2.61
CA VAL A 13 -8.25 -6.03 -3.15
C VAL A 13 -7.27 -6.05 -4.32
N THR A 14 -7.67 -5.47 -5.45
CA THR A 14 -6.86 -5.38 -6.67
C THR A 14 -6.73 -3.93 -7.08
N LEU A 15 -5.51 -3.52 -7.43
CA LEU A 15 -5.20 -2.19 -7.95
C LEU A 15 -4.62 -2.38 -9.36
N LYS A 16 -5.26 -1.79 -10.37
CA LYS A 16 -4.87 -1.94 -11.77
C LYS A 16 -4.80 -0.61 -12.48
N HIS A 17 -3.74 -0.41 -13.25
CA HIS A 17 -3.62 0.75 -14.14
C HIS A 17 -4.62 0.64 -15.30
N SER A 18 -5.50 1.62 -15.44
CA SER A 18 -6.62 1.61 -16.39
C SER A 18 -6.88 2.99 -16.98
N SER A 19 -7.35 3.08 -18.21
CA SER A 19 -7.68 4.34 -18.89
C SER A 19 -9.19 4.63 -18.94
N ASP A 20 -10.02 3.88 -18.23
CA ASP A 20 -11.50 3.89 -18.32
C ASP A 20 -12.08 3.55 -19.72
N LYS A 21 -11.25 3.55 -20.76
CA LYS A 21 -11.65 3.28 -22.13
C LYS A 21 -11.50 1.81 -22.47
N SER A 22 -12.45 1.30 -23.25
CA SER A 22 -12.38 -0.02 -23.87
C SER A 22 -11.14 -0.13 -24.78
N LYS A 23 -10.68 -1.36 -25.03
CA LYS A 23 -9.51 -1.61 -25.90
C LYS A 23 -9.67 -0.97 -27.27
N VAL A 24 -10.86 -1.07 -27.87
CA VAL A 24 -11.18 -0.49 -29.18
C VAL A 24 -11.04 1.03 -29.17
N LYS A 25 -11.64 1.71 -28.18
CA LYS A 25 -11.54 3.17 -28.05
C LYS A 25 -10.11 3.64 -27.79
N ARG A 26 -9.37 2.89 -26.96
CA ARG A 26 -7.96 3.19 -26.67
C ARG A 26 -7.07 3.09 -27.91
N ASN A 27 -7.27 2.08 -28.75
CA ASN A 27 -6.51 1.92 -29.97
C ASN A 27 -6.79 3.06 -30.97
N LYS A 28 -8.07 3.46 -31.10
CA LYS A 28 -8.44 4.62 -31.93
C LYS A 28 -7.80 5.92 -31.43
N MET A 29 -7.84 6.18 -30.12
CA MET A 29 -7.19 7.36 -29.51
C MET A 29 -5.68 7.36 -29.70
N LYS A 30 -5.03 6.19 -29.61
CA LYS A 30 -3.60 6.04 -29.90
C LYS A 30 -3.28 6.38 -31.35
N THR A 31 -4.07 5.88 -32.30
CA THR A 31 -3.91 6.19 -33.73
C THR A 31 -4.16 7.67 -34.02
N ALA A 32 -5.08 8.31 -33.30
CA ALA A 32 -5.39 9.73 -33.42
C ALA A 32 -4.42 10.66 -32.66
N GLY A 33 -3.44 10.13 -31.91
CA GLY A 33 -2.48 10.93 -31.15
C GLY A 33 -3.06 11.60 -29.88
N GLU A 34 -4.25 11.19 -29.44
CA GLU A 34 -4.89 11.78 -28.25
C GLU A 34 -4.20 11.34 -26.95
N LYS A 35 -4.04 12.28 -26.01
CA LYS A 35 -3.51 11.99 -24.67
C LYS A 35 -4.52 11.17 -23.87
N ILE A 36 -4.18 9.91 -23.61
CA ILE A 36 -4.96 9.03 -22.74
C ILE A 36 -4.58 9.31 -21.29
N GLU A 37 -5.51 9.89 -20.53
CA GLU A 37 -5.37 10.00 -19.08
C GLU A 37 -5.54 8.61 -18.45
N TYR A 38 -4.51 8.16 -17.73
CA TYR A 38 -4.59 6.92 -16.98
C TYR A 38 -4.95 7.17 -15.52
N LYS A 39 -5.69 6.22 -14.97
CA LYS A 39 -6.24 6.21 -13.62
C LYS A 39 -5.98 4.84 -12.99
N CYS A 40 -6.12 4.75 -11.67
CA CYS A 40 -6.05 3.50 -10.95
C CYS A 40 -7.46 2.94 -10.72
N LEU A 41 -7.74 1.77 -11.27
CA LEU A 41 -8.95 1.01 -10.96
C LEU A 41 -8.68 0.15 -9.73
N ILE A 42 -9.37 0.44 -8.64
CA ILE A 42 -9.33 -0.34 -7.41
C ILE A 42 -10.62 -1.15 -7.30
N ARG A 43 -10.51 -2.45 -7.07
CA ARG A 43 -11.66 -3.33 -6.78
C ARG A 43 -11.44 -4.09 -5.49
N ALA A 44 -12.47 -4.17 -4.66
CA ALA A 44 -12.49 -5.03 -3.48
C ALA A 44 -13.66 -6.00 -3.56
N THR A 45 -13.45 -7.24 -3.14
CA THR A 45 -14.49 -8.28 -3.08
C THR A 45 -14.31 -9.18 -1.87
N ASP A 46 -15.42 -9.59 -1.27
CA ASP A 46 -15.50 -10.64 -0.25
C ASP A 46 -15.99 -11.99 -0.84
N GLY A 47 -16.00 -12.08 -2.18
CA GLY A 47 -16.56 -13.21 -2.94
C GLY A 47 -18.05 -13.08 -3.22
N LYS A 48 -18.78 -12.19 -2.52
CA LYS A 48 -20.22 -11.98 -2.70
C LYS A 48 -20.52 -10.61 -3.30
N LYS A 49 -20.01 -9.56 -2.67
CA LYS A 49 -20.19 -8.17 -3.11
C LYS A 49 -18.88 -7.68 -3.72
N ILE A 50 -19.00 -6.93 -4.82
CA ILE A 50 -17.87 -6.29 -5.48
C ILE A 50 -18.08 -4.79 -5.42
N ILE A 51 -17.09 -4.07 -4.90
CA ILE A 51 -17.04 -2.61 -4.96
C ILE A 51 -15.86 -2.20 -5.83
N SER A 52 -16.03 -1.17 -6.65
CA SER A 52 -14.98 -0.65 -7.52
C SER A 52 -14.96 0.86 -7.50
N THR A 53 -13.76 1.44 -7.54
CA THR A 53 -13.55 2.88 -7.69
C THR A 53 -12.41 3.16 -8.64
N MET A 54 -12.49 4.31 -9.31
CA MET A 54 -11.44 4.83 -10.18
C MET A 54 -10.81 6.06 -9.55
N VAL A 55 -9.51 6.02 -9.34
CA VAL A 55 -8.76 7.09 -8.68
C VAL A 55 -7.86 7.76 -9.71
N GLY A 56 -8.09 9.06 -9.90
CA GLY A 56 -7.26 9.90 -10.76
C GLY A 56 -5.99 10.41 -10.05
N PRO A 57 -5.10 11.07 -10.80
CA PRO A 57 -3.87 11.63 -10.25
C PRO A 57 -4.10 12.76 -9.25
N LYS A 58 -5.26 13.42 -9.25
CA LYS A 58 -5.57 14.48 -8.28
C LYS A 58 -5.93 13.93 -6.90
N ASP A 59 -6.71 12.85 -6.86
CA ASP A 59 -7.26 12.29 -5.62
C ASP A 59 -6.38 11.19 -5.00
N HIS A 60 -5.26 10.84 -5.64
CA HIS A 60 -4.44 9.69 -5.25
C HIS A 60 -3.92 9.80 -3.82
N GLN A 61 -3.44 10.97 -3.39
CA GLN A 61 -2.92 11.18 -2.03
C GLN A 61 -4.01 10.98 -0.99
N ARG A 62 -5.17 11.61 -1.19
CA ARG A 62 -6.32 11.48 -0.28
C ARG A 62 -6.78 10.03 -0.18
N PHE A 63 -6.88 9.35 -1.31
CA PHE A 63 -7.24 7.94 -1.34
C PHE A 63 -6.20 7.09 -0.59
N GLN A 64 -4.90 7.33 -0.81
CA GLN A 64 -3.83 6.60 -0.14
C GLN A 64 -3.90 6.76 1.38
N SER A 65 -4.08 7.99 1.89
CA SER A 65 -4.19 8.25 3.32
C SER A 65 -5.40 7.53 3.94
N SER A 66 -6.59 7.65 3.33
CA SER A 66 -7.79 6.96 3.84
C SER A 66 -7.67 5.44 3.74
N TYR A 67 -7.12 4.92 2.64
CA TYR A 67 -6.92 3.49 2.42
C TYR A 67 -5.95 2.89 3.44
N ALA A 68 -4.82 3.56 3.70
CA ALA A 68 -3.84 3.11 4.69
C ALA A 68 -4.44 3.06 6.11
N THR A 69 -5.26 4.04 6.47
CA THR A 69 -5.96 4.07 7.76
C THR A 69 -6.91 2.89 7.91
N ILE A 70 -7.71 2.58 6.88
CA ILE A 70 -8.63 1.44 6.89
C ILE A 70 -7.87 0.12 7.01
N LEU A 71 -6.80 -0.07 6.23
CA LEU A 71 -6.00 -1.29 6.28
C LEU A 71 -5.38 -1.49 7.68
N LYS A 72 -4.78 -0.45 8.24
CA LYS A 72 -4.16 -0.51 9.57
C LYS A 72 -5.18 -0.81 10.67
N ALA A 73 -6.38 -0.24 10.57
CA ALA A 73 -7.44 -0.45 11.56
C ALA A 73 -8.06 -1.85 11.48
N ARG A 74 -8.13 -2.46 10.29
CA ARG A 74 -8.86 -3.72 10.09
C ARG A 74 -7.97 -4.96 9.96
N MET A 75 -6.69 -4.84 9.60
CA MET A 75 -5.74 -5.96 9.53
C MET A 75 -5.00 -6.19 10.86
N THR A 76 -5.73 -6.40 11.95
CA THR A 76 -5.15 -6.46 13.30
C THR A 76 -4.75 -7.86 13.76
N ALA A 77 -5.32 -8.91 13.15
CA ALA A 77 -5.17 -10.31 13.59
C ALA A 77 -3.90 -11.02 13.07
N LEU A 78 -2.85 -10.27 12.72
CA LEU A 78 -1.58 -10.85 12.25
C LEU A 78 -0.65 -11.14 13.44
N LYS A 79 0.15 -12.22 13.36
CA LYS A 79 1.18 -12.51 14.37
C LYS A 79 2.08 -11.28 14.49
N LYS A 80 2.21 -10.74 15.71
CA LYS A 80 3.11 -9.61 15.97
C LYS A 80 4.51 -10.02 15.54
N ARG A 81 5.14 -9.19 14.71
CA ARG A 81 6.55 -9.37 14.36
C ARG A 81 7.34 -9.36 15.65
N GLU A 82 7.92 -10.49 16.02
CA GLU A 82 8.86 -10.58 17.13
C GLU A 82 9.98 -9.59 16.83
N ARG A 83 10.10 -8.57 17.66
CA ARG A 83 11.21 -7.62 17.59
C ARG A 83 12.45 -8.44 17.95
N LYS A 84 13.13 -9.02 16.96
CA LYS A 84 14.52 -9.41 17.13
C LYS A 84 15.26 -8.13 17.46
N ASP A 85 15.65 -8.01 18.72
CA ASP A 85 16.22 -6.83 19.34
C ASP A 85 17.24 -6.14 18.43
N LYS A 86 16.86 -5.00 17.87
CA LYS A 86 17.84 -4.00 17.42
C LYS A 86 18.38 -3.21 18.62
N ARG A 87 18.80 -3.93 19.68
CA ARG A 87 19.74 -3.44 20.70
C ARG A 87 21.14 -3.96 20.37
N LYS A 88 21.65 -3.63 19.18
CA LYS A 88 23.08 -3.71 18.84
C LYS A 88 23.41 -2.65 17.79
N ALA A 89 23.23 -1.38 18.12
CA ALA A 89 23.77 -0.27 17.33
C ALA A 89 23.86 1.05 18.12
N VAL A 90 23.99 1.01 19.46
CA VAL A 90 24.21 2.25 20.24
C VAL A 90 25.22 2.11 21.39
N ASP A 91 25.84 0.93 21.57
CA ASP A 91 26.84 0.71 22.65
C ASP A 91 28.28 0.56 22.11
N SER A 92 28.48 0.61 20.80
CA SER A 92 29.83 0.45 20.20
C SER A 92 30.61 1.76 20.05
N GLU A 93 30.00 2.94 20.31
CA GLU A 93 30.68 4.22 20.13
C GLU A 93 31.19 4.86 21.43
N LYS A 94 30.68 4.46 22.61
CA LYS A 94 31.22 4.94 23.91
C LYS A 94 32.44 4.17 24.41
N LYS A 95 32.76 3.00 23.83
CA LYS A 95 33.90 2.18 24.26
C LYS A 95 35.21 2.46 23.52
N GLN A 96 35.17 3.27 22.45
CA GLN A 96 36.39 3.68 21.73
C GLN A 96 37.03 4.96 22.28
N VAL A 97 36.26 5.85 22.91
CA VAL A 97 36.83 7.08 23.51
C VAL A 97 37.60 6.77 24.80
N SER A 98 37.07 5.88 25.66
CA SER A 98 37.70 5.55 26.95
C SER A 98 39.01 4.75 26.88
N LYS A 99 39.36 4.15 25.73
CA LYS A 99 40.65 3.46 25.54
C LYS A 99 41.74 4.31 24.87
N LYS A 100 41.40 5.48 24.31
CA LYS A 100 42.36 6.33 23.61
C LYS A 100 43.01 7.38 24.53
N ASP A 101 42.35 7.72 25.65
CA ASP A 101 42.89 8.64 26.66
C ASP A 101 43.72 7.96 27.76
N SER A 102 43.83 6.62 27.78
CA SER A 102 44.67 5.89 28.74
C SER A 102 46.02 5.44 28.15
N LYS A 103 46.42 5.98 27.00
CA LYS A 103 47.70 5.67 26.37
C LYS A 103 48.30 6.89 25.67
N LYS A 104 48.53 7.95 26.45
CA LYS A 104 49.59 8.93 26.18
C LYS A 104 50.04 9.56 27.47
#